data_AF-A0A951B1P9-F1
#
_entry.id   AF-A0A951B1P9-F1
#
_cell.length_a   1.000
_cell.length_b   1.000
_cell.length_c   1.000
_cell.angle_alpha   90.00
_cell.angle_beta   90.00
_cell.angle_gamma   90.00
#
_symmetry.space_group_name_H-M   'P 1'
#
loop_
_entity.id
_entity.type
_entity.pdbx_description
1 polymer ?
#
loop_
_entity_poly.entity_id
_entity_poly.type
_entity_poly.pdbx_seq_one_letter_code
_entity_poly.pdbx_strand_id
1 'polypeptide(L)'
;MRHSEVVIPATAWGVTLDAVRSVADALAGKVVWDATNPLKPDKAIPPFAEVLHAPSTLIAGQKPGVFVCGDDEDGRRTVLELVADIDADGVEAGRLANARYTEPLGMLLVQLAYVGGLGARIGSALIREPAGAGQTG
;
A
#
# COMPACT_ATOMS: atom_id res chain seq x y z
N MET A 1 14.37 -21.26 3.29
CA MET A 1 13.49 -20.09 3.05
C MET A 1 13.12 -20.12 1.59
N ARG A 2 11.83 -20.24 1.23
CA ARG A 2 11.39 -20.01 -0.16
C ARG A 2 11.20 -18.51 -0.28
N HIS A 3 12.06 -17.84 -1.04
CA HIS A 3 11.78 -16.46 -1.44
C HIS A 3 10.62 -16.51 -2.43
N SER A 4 9.42 -16.13 -2.00
CA SER A 4 8.35 -15.71 -2.90
C SER A 4 8.82 -14.40 -3.54
N GLU A 5 9.04 -14.38 -4.85
CA GLU A 5 9.31 -13.13 -5.55
C GLU A 5 8.04 -12.26 -5.51
N VAL A 6 8.17 -11.04 -4.97
CA VAL A 6 7.10 -10.04 -4.95
C VAL A 6 7.26 -9.12 -6.16
N VAL A 7 6.19 -8.91 -6.91
CA VAL A 7 6.16 -8.02 -8.07
C VAL A 7 5.21 -6.87 -7.78
N ILE A 8 5.71 -5.64 -7.87
CA ILE A 8 4.92 -4.42 -7.70
C ILE A 8 4.69 -3.78 -9.08
N PRO A 9 3.46 -3.70 -9.60
CA PRO A 9 3.16 -2.98 -10.83
C PRO A 9 3.35 -1.45 -10.64
N ALA A 10 4.54 -0.95 -10.95
CA ALA A 10 4.90 0.48 -10.83
C ALA A 10 4.63 1.27 -12.13
N THR A 11 3.53 0.96 -12.82
CA THR A 11 3.13 1.57 -14.09
C THR A 11 2.04 2.62 -13.87
N ALA A 12 1.87 3.52 -14.84
CA ALA A 12 0.73 4.42 -14.84
C ALA A 12 -0.57 3.61 -14.90
N TRP A 13 -1.58 4.01 -14.12
CA TRP A 13 -2.82 3.25 -13.94
C TRP A 13 -3.49 2.83 -15.26
N GLY A 14 -3.54 3.73 -16.24
CA GLY A 14 -4.17 3.46 -17.54
C GLY A 14 -3.49 2.38 -18.39
N VAL A 15 -2.26 1.97 -18.05
CA VAL A 15 -1.52 0.91 -18.76
C VAL A 15 -1.20 -0.29 -17.87
N THR A 16 -1.45 -0.21 -16.55
CA THR A 16 -1.11 -1.29 -15.61
C THR A 16 -1.76 -2.61 -16.01
N LEU A 17 -3.05 -2.60 -16.34
CA LEU A 17 -3.75 -3.85 -16.64
C LEU A 17 -3.14 -4.55 -17.86
N ASP A 18 -2.82 -3.80 -18.91
CA ASP A 18 -2.22 -4.34 -20.12
C ASP A 18 -0.78 -4.80 -19.87
N ALA A 19 -0.01 -4.05 -19.08
CA ALA A 19 1.33 -4.43 -18.66
C ALA A 19 1.32 -5.76 -17.88
N VAL A 20 0.48 -5.87 -16.84
CA VAL A 20 0.33 -7.09 -16.04
C VAL A 20 -0.10 -8.26 -16.90
N ARG A 21 -1.07 -8.06 -17.80
CA ARG A 21 -1.53 -9.11 -18.74
C ARG A 21 -0.42 -9.57 -19.68
N SER A 22 0.39 -8.65 -20.20
CA SER A 22 1.49 -8.98 -21.13
C SER A 22 2.56 -9.91 -20.53
N VAL A 23 2.65 -9.97 -19.20
CA VAL A 23 3.61 -10.81 -18.48
C VAL A 23 2.95 -11.84 -17.56
N ALA A 24 1.65 -12.12 -17.76
CA ALA A 24 0.86 -12.95 -16.83
C ALA A 24 1.48 -14.34 -16.58
N ASP A 25 2.00 -15.00 -17.61
CA ASP A 25 2.67 -16.30 -17.49
C ASP A 25 3.91 -16.22 -16.59
N ALA A 26 4.65 -15.11 -16.66
CA ALA A 26 5.81 -14.87 -15.82
C ALA A 26 5.43 -14.50 -14.38
N LEU A 27 4.18 -14.08 -14.12
CA LEU A 27 3.68 -13.76 -12.78
C LEU A 27 3.07 -14.96 -12.05
N ALA A 28 2.84 -16.07 -12.74
CA ALA A 28 2.22 -17.25 -12.14
C ALA A 28 2.99 -17.74 -10.90
N GLY A 29 2.28 -17.87 -9.77
CA GLY A 29 2.85 -18.31 -8.49
C GLY A 29 3.68 -17.26 -7.74
N LYS A 30 3.69 -16.00 -8.22
CA LYS A 30 4.33 -14.87 -7.52
C LYS A 30 3.30 -14.05 -6.75
N VAL A 31 3.77 -13.33 -5.74
CA VAL A 31 2.95 -12.33 -5.05
C VAL A 31 2.94 -11.07 -5.91
N VAL A 32 1.77 -10.69 -6.42
CA VAL A 32 1.61 -9.41 -7.12
C VAL A 32 0.99 -8.42 -6.13
N TRP A 33 1.76 -7.41 -5.73
CA TRP A 33 1.31 -6.37 -4.84
C TRP A 33 0.90 -5.14 -5.66
N ASP A 34 -0.40 -4.97 -5.84
CA ASP A 34 -0.96 -3.78 -6.47
C ASP A 34 -0.87 -2.57 -5.53
N ALA A 35 -0.06 -1.59 -5.93
CA ALA A 35 0.04 -0.28 -5.31
C ALA A 35 -0.30 0.84 -6.32
N THR A 36 -1.06 0.50 -7.37
CA THR A 36 -1.39 1.44 -8.42
C THR A 36 -2.35 2.51 -7.92
N ASN A 37 -1.94 3.76 -8.13
CA ASN A 37 -2.78 4.91 -7.84
C ASN A 37 -3.25 5.49 -9.19
N PRO A 38 -4.56 5.68 -9.41
CA PRO A 38 -5.11 6.31 -10.62
C PRO A 38 -4.79 7.81 -10.64
N LEU A 39 -3.54 8.16 -10.91
CA LEU A 39 -3.06 9.54 -10.97
C LEU A 39 -2.89 10.00 -12.42
N LYS A 40 -3.20 11.28 -12.66
CA LYS A 40 -2.83 11.95 -13.90
C LYS A 40 -1.29 12.09 -13.96
N PRO A 41 -0.68 12.01 -15.16
CA PRO A 41 0.79 12.01 -15.32
C PRO A 41 1.52 13.23 -14.76
N ASP A 42 0.82 14.34 -14.50
CA ASP A 42 1.41 15.61 -14.08
C ASP A 42 1.51 15.77 -12.55
N LYS A 43 0.98 14.83 -11.74
CA LYS A 43 1.02 14.90 -10.26
C LYS A 43 1.32 13.58 -9.55
N ALA A 44 1.96 12.64 -10.25
CA ALA A 44 2.02 11.24 -9.82
C ALA A 44 3.29 10.90 -9.02
N ILE A 45 3.36 11.36 -7.78
CA ILE A 45 4.07 10.62 -6.74
C ILE A 45 3.04 10.40 -5.63
N PRO A 46 2.66 9.16 -5.27
CA PRO A 46 1.80 9.00 -4.10
C PRO A 46 2.53 9.57 -2.88
N PRO A 47 1.84 10.24 -1.92
CA PRO A 47 2.46 10.80 -0.71
C PRO A 47 3.45 9.85 -0.03
N PHE A 48 3.17 8.54 -0.06
CA PHE A 48 4.02 7.51 0.49
C PHE A 48 5.39 7.37 -0.20
N ALA A 49 5.48 7.56 -1.53
CA ALA A 49 6.77 7.48 -2.22
C ALA A 49 7.69 8.65 -1.85
N GLU A 50 7.16 9.86 -1.63
CA GLU A 50 7.96 10.96 -1.08
C GLU A 50 8.40 10.69 0.37
N VAL A 51 7.55 10.04 1.15
CA VAL A 51 7.87 9.61 2.52
C VAL A 51 9.00 8.56 2.54
N LEU A 52 9.02 7.62 1.58
CA LEU A 52 10.08 6.62 1.43
C LEU A 52 11.43 7.20 1.00
N HIS A 53 11.42 8.29 0.22
CA HIS A 53 12.65 8.97 -0.20
C HIS A 53 13.18 9.98 0.84
N ALA A 54 12.43 10.21 1.91
CA ALA A 54 12.85 11.12 2.97
C ALA A 54 13.84 10.45 3.94
N PRO A 55 14.60 11.24 4.73
CA PRO A 55 15.50 10.69 5.77
C PRO A 55 14.77 9.89 6.85
N SER A 56 13.44 10.04 6.95
CA SER A 56 12.58 9.29 7.86
C SER A 56 11.20 9.14 7.23
N THR A 57 10.65 7.93 7.37
CA THR A 57 9.29 7.58 6.99
C THR A 57 8.25 8.09 7.98
N LEU A 58 8.68 8.65 9.12
CA LEU A 58 7.77 9.19 10.13
C LEU A 58 7.08 10.47 9.64
N ILE A 59 5.78 10.52 9.85
CA ILE A 59 4.93 11.68 9.60
C ILE A 59 4.47 12.20 10.97
N ALA A 60 4.92 13.40 11.34
CA ALA A 60 4.67 13.96 12.67
C ALA A 60 5.06 13.01 13.83
N GLY A 61 6.14 12.24 13.66
CA GLY A 61 6.61 11.27 14.66
C GLY A 61 5.80 9.97 14.74
N GLN A 62 4.88 9.72 13.80
CA GLN A 62 4.09 8.50 13.70
C GLN A 62 4.43 7.73 12.42
N LYS A 63 4.34 6.40 12.49
CA LYS A 63 4.46 5.55 11.30
C LYS A 63 3.21 5.70 10.42
N PRO A 64 3.34 5.93 9.12
CA PRO A 64 2.21 5.88 8.20
C PRO A 64 1.66 4.46 8.11
N GLY A 65 0.33 4.34 8.11
CA GLY A 65 -0.38 3.08 7.95
C GLY A 65 -0.44 2.62 6.49
N VAL A 66 -0.13 1.35 6.24
CA VAL A 66 -0.29 0.67 4.96
C VAL A 66 -1.30 -0.46 5.14
N PHE A 67 -2.49 -0.30 4.56
CA PHE A 67 -3.58 -1.25 4.69
C PHE A 67 -3.45 -2.35 3.62
N VAL A 68 -3.14 -3.57 4.04
CA VAL A 68 -2.87 -4.71 3.16
C VAL A 68 -4.08 -5.63 3.14
N CYS A 69 -4.65 -5.85 1.96
CA CYS A 69 -5.71 -6.83 1.74
C CYS A 69 -5.30 -7.86 0.68
N GLY A 70 -5.82 -9.08 0.79
CA GLY A 70 -5.49 -10.18 -0.11
C GLY A 70 -6.19 -11.47 0.31
N ASP A 71 -6.51 -12.33 -0.66
CA ASP A 71 -7.14 -13.63 -0.40
C ASP A 71 -6.11 -14.74 -0.14
N ASP A 72 -4.83 -14.51 -0.45
CA ASP A 72 -3.71 -15.40 -0.12
C ASP A 72 -3.01 -14.92 1.17
N GLU A 73 -3.05 -15.73 2.23
CA GLU A 73 -2.52 -15.37 3.54
C GLU A 73 -0.99 -15.26 3.55
N ASP A 74 -0.30 -16.14 2.84
CA ASP A 74 1.17 -16.13 2.76
C ASP A 74 1.68 -14.94 1.95
N GLY A 75 0.99 -14.59 0.86
CA GLY A 75 1.24 -13.37 0.10
C GLY A 75 1.00 -12.11 0.94
N ARG A 76 -0.08 -12.06 1.71
CA ARG A 76 -0.34 -10.93 2.63
C ARG A 76 0.74 -10.81 3.70
N ARG A 77 1.18 -11.92 4.30
CA ARG A 77 2.28 -11.95 5.28
C ARG A 77 3.57 -11.40 4.68
N THR A 78 3.93 -11.87 3.47
CA THR A 78 5.12 -11.40 2.76
C THR A 78 5.07 -9.87 2.54
N VAL A 79 3.92 -9.33 2.16
CA VAL A 79 3.76 -7.87 1.98
C VAL A 79 3.86 -7.12 3.31
N LEU A 80 3.31 -7.64 4.40
CA LEU A 80 3.41 -7.00 5.72
C LEU A 80 4.86 -6.96 6.24
N GLU A 81 5.65 -8.00 5.98
CA GLU A 81 7.09 -8.02 6.27
C GLU A 81 7.82 -6.90 5.50
N LEU A 82 7.53 -6.75 4.20
CA LEU A 82 8.10 -5.66 3.40
C LEU A 82 7.68 -4.26 3.89
N VAL A 83 6.44 -4.11 4.38
CA VAL A 83 5.96 -2.86 4.97
C VAL A 83 6.70 -2.53 6.27
N ALA A 84 7.02 -3.55 7.08
CA ALA A 84 7.82 -3.36 8.29
C ALA A 84 9.26 -2.97 7.95
N ASP A 85 9.86 -3.55 6.91
CA ASP A 85 11.23 -3.25 6.46
C ASP A 85 11.41 -1.79 6.02
N ILE A 86 10.33 -1.15 5.53
CA ILE A 86 10.31 0.28 5.18
C ILE A 86 9.85 1.19 6.34
N ASP A 87 9.84 0.68 7.57
CA ASP A 87 9.49 1.40 8.80
C ASP A 87 8.09 2.06 8.77
N ALA A 88 7.14 1.41 8.11
CA ALA A 88 5.72 1.77 8.09
C ALA A 88 4.88 0.83 8.98
N ASP A 89 3.63 1.20 9.27
CA ASP A 89 2.70 0.38 10.06
C ASP A 89 1.80 -0.46 9.14
N GLY A 90 2.07 -1.77 9.07
CA GLY A 90 1.27 -2.71 8.29
C GLY A 90 -0.04 -3.07 8.98
N VAL A 91 -1.16 -2.75 8.35
CA VAL A 91 -2.50 -3.04 8.87
C VAL A 91 -3.15 -4.12 8.02
N GLU A 92 -3.50 -5.25 8.63
CA GLU A 92 -4.31 -6.27 7.97
C GLU A 92 -5.73 -5.76 7.71
N ALA A 93 -6.06 -5.58 6.44
CA ALA A 93 -7.37 -5.16 5.97
C ALA A 93 -8.21 -6.33 5.43
N GLY A 94 -7.77 -7.57 5.65
CA GLY A 94 -8.53 -8.78 5.32
C GLY A 94 -8.51 -9.16 3.84
N ARG A 95 -9.65 -9.62 3.31
CA ARG A 95 -9.81 -10.19 1.97
C ARG A 95 -9.61 -9.16 0.87
N LEU A 96 -9.23 -9.60 -0.34
CA LEU A 96 -9.01 -8.70 -1.49
C LEU A 96 -10.25 -7.86 -1.83
N ALA A 97 -11.45 -8.37 -1.53
CA ALA A 97 -12.69 -7.61 -1.69
C ALA A 97 -12.72 -6.25 -0.95
N ASN A 98 -11.92 -6.10 0.11
CA ASN A 98 -11.78 -4.86 0.87
C ASN A 98 -10.92 -3.79 0.16
N ALA A 99 -10.29 -4.11 -0.96
CA ALA A 99 -9.58 -3.15 -1.83
C ALA A 99 -10.48 -1.97 -2.22
N ARG A 100 -11.79 -2.22 -2.40
CA ARG A 100 -12.83 -1.20 -2.64
C ARG A 100 -12.91 -0.10 -1.56
N TYR A 101 -12.33 -0.32 -0.39
CA TYR A 101 -12.27 0.64 0.71
C TYR A 101 -10.87 1.22 0.90
N THR A 102 -9.82 0.40 0.74
CA THR A 102 -8.42 0.86 0.89
C THR A 102 -7.96 1.72 -0.29
N GLU A 103 -8.40 1.43 -1.51
CA GLU A 103 -8.09 2.25 -2.69
C GLU A 103 -8.68 3.68 -2.58
N PRO A 104 -9.97 3.87 -2.22
CA PRO A 104 -10.48 5.22 -1.95
C PRO A 104 -9.76 5.99 -0.85
N LEU A 105 -9.23 5.32 0.17
CA LEU A 105 -8.41 5.99 1.19
C LEU A 105 -7.12 6.55 0.57
N GLY A 106 -6.44 5.78 -0.28
CA GLY A 106 -5.28 6.25 -1.04
C GLY A 106 -5.61 7.45 -1.94
N MET A 107 -6.73 7.37 -2.67
CA MET A 107 -7.21 8.47 -3.52
C MET A 107 -7.53 9.73 -2.71
N LEU A 108 -8.12 9.59 -1.52
CA LEU A 108 -8.38 10.72 -0.63
C LEU A 108 -7.08 11.39 -0.18
N LEU A 109 -6.06 10.63 0.21
CA LEU A 109 -4.76 11.17 0.60
C LEU A 109 -4.11 11.97 -0.55
N VAL A 110 -4.15 11.44 -1.77
CA VAL A 110 -3.67 12.14 -2.96
C VAL A 110 -4.43 13.45 -3.16
N GLN A 111 -5.76 13.42 -3.07
CA GLN A 111 -6.60 14.60 -3.24
C GLN A 111 -6.24 15.68 -2.20
N LEU A 112 -6.08 15.30 -0.94
CA LEU A 112 -5.71 16.21 0.14
C LEU A 112 -4.29 16.79 -0.04
N ALA A 113 -3.34 15.97 -0.46
CA ALA A 113 -1.96 16.41 -0.70
C ALA A 113 -1.88 17.46 -1.82
N TYR A 114 -2.46 17.16 -2.98
CA TYR A 114 -2.20 17.90 -4.21
C TYR A 114 -3.31 18.86 -4.65
N VAL A 115 -4.56 18.60 -4.27
CA VAL A 115 -5.69 19.50 -4.55
C VAL A 115 -6.03 20.32 -3.30
N GLY A 116 -5.97 19.70 -2.13
CA GLY A 116 -6.15 20.37 -0.84
C GLY A 116 -4.95 21.22 -0.39
N GLY A 117 -3.78 21.05 -1.02
CA GLY A 117 -2.59 21.86 -0.75
C GLY A 117 -1.87 21.52 0.56
N LEU A 118 -2.16 20.38 1.19
CA LEU A 118 -1.47 19.94 2.41
C LEU A 118 -0.03 19.50 2.16
N GLY A 119 0.35 19.29 0.90
CA GLY A 119 1.64 18.76 0.52
C GLY A 119 1.71 17.23 0.68
N ALA A 120 2.81 16.65 0.22
CA ALA A 120 2.95 15.20 0.10
C ALA A 120 3.41 14.50 1.39
N ARG A 121 3.80 15.24 2.43
CA ARG A 121 4.15 14.67 3.74
C ARG A 121 2.92 14.46 4.62
N ILE A 122 1.96 13.68 4.11
CA ILE A 122 0.75 13.28 4.84
C ILE A 122 0.52 11.78 4.70
N GLY A 123 -0.16 11.18 5.67
CA GLY A 123 -0.51 9.76 5.66
C GLY A 123 -1.71 9.49 6.56
N SER A 124 -2.22 8.27 6.48
CA SER A 124 -3.24 7.76 7.40
C SER A 124 -2.58 6.92 8.48
N ALA A 125 -3.27 6.72 9.60
CA ALA A 125 -2.88 5.79 10.65
C ALA A 125 -4.14 5.15 11.23
N LEU A 126 -4.07 3.89 11.65
CA LEU A 126 -5.14 3.25 12.40
C LEU A 126 -4.91 3.48 13.89
N ILE A 127 -5.78 4.26 14.52
CA ILE A 127 -5.76 4.48 15.97
C ILE A 127 -6.67 3.44 16.61
N ARG A 128 -6.13 2.64 17.52
CA ARG A 128 -6.85 1.61 18.27
C ARG A 128 -6.32 1.51 19.69
N GLU A 129 -7.18 1.12 20.62
CA GLU A 129 -6.73 0.70 21.95
C GLU A 129 -5.79 -0.51 21.83
N PRO A 130 -4.81 -0.68 22.73
CA PRO A 130 -4.08 -1.92 22.85
C PRO A 130 -5.10 -3.05 23.03
N ALA A 131 -4.90 -4.18 22.35
CA ALA A 131 -5.79 -5.32 22.51
C ALA A 131 -5.87 -5.68 24.00
N GLY A 132 -7.00 -5.37 24.64
CA GLY A 132 -7.30 -5.89 25.96
C GLY A 132 -7.35 -7.41 25.85
N ALA A 133 -6.77 -8.12 26.80
CA ALA A 133 -6.82 -9.58 26.85
C ALA A 133 -8.30 -10.04 26.80
N GLY A 134 -8.79 -10.46 25.61
CA GLY A 134 -10.14 -11.04 25.50
C GLY A 134 -11.00 -10.68 24.29
N GLN A 135 -10.46 -10.28 23.13
CA GLN A 135 -11.27 -10.20 21.91
C GLN A 135 -10.60 -10.93 20.75
N THR A 136 -10.87 -12.24 20.68
CA THR A 136 -10.75 -13.06 19.47
C THR A 136 -12.11 -13.06 18.77
N GLY A 137 -12.18 -12.43 17.60
CA GLY A 137 -13.26 -12.60 16.64
C GLY A 137 -12.83 -13.52 15.52
#